data_AF-A0A3P8M0I9-F1
#
_entry.id   AF-A0A3P8M0I9-F1
#
_cell.length_a   1.000
_cell.length_b   1.000
_cell.length_c   1.000
_cell.angle_alpha   90.00
_cell.angle_beta   90.00
_cell.angle_gamma   90.00
#
_symmetry.space_group_name_H-M   'P 1'
#
loop_
_entity.id
_entity.type
_entity.pdbx_description
1 polymer ?
#
loop_
_entity_poly.entity_id
_entity_poly.type
_entity_poly.pdbx_seq_one_letter_code
_entity_poly.pdbx_strand_id
1 'polypeptide(L)'
;MVYKLLEGSWEDGAVLRDRERGIFSDPQKIHPINHQGNFFSVPGIHLCEPSPQRTPVLYQAGASSRGKQFAAGHAECVFVAAPSKTLLKKTVADIRRRAAEAGRDPRSILIFNLQTVIVGETDREAQAKWQEYKSYVSYEGALALISGWTGIDFGQYQPDQVLKYLHTNAIQSAVEAFSTADRTVSGRCRRWPTGWGLAASAR
;
A
#
# COMPACT_ATOMS: atom_id res chain seq x y z
N MET A 1 -5.91 -6.13 -18.94
CA MET A 1 -4.79 -6.78 -19.63
C MET A 1 -4.20 -7.92 -18.79
N VAL A 2 -3.58 -7.63 -17.64
CA VAL A 2 -2.81 -8.63 -16.85
C VAL A 2 -3.62 -9.88 -16.48
N TYR A 3 -4.84 -9.75 -15.96
CA TYR A 3 -5.68 -10.92 -15.66
C TYR A 3 -5.96 -11.80 -16.88
N LYS A 4 -6.08 -11.22 -18.08
CA LYS A 4 -6.27 -12.03 -19.29
C LYS A 4 -5.05 -12.92 -19.55
N LEU A 5 -3.83 -12.43 -19.28
CA LEU A 5 -2.61 -13.22 -19.41
C LEU A 5 -2.56 -14.33 -18.36
N LEU A 6 -2.73 -13.99 -17.08
CA LEU A 6 -2.52 -14.91 -15.96
C LEU A 6 -3.63 -15.97 -15.84
N GLU A 7 -4.89 -15.58 -16.09
CA GLU A 7 -6.05 -16.45 -15.90
C GLU A 7 -6.57 -17.05 -17.21
N GLY A 8 -6.49 -16.29 -18.31
CA GLY A 8 -7.21 -16.63 -19.54
C GLY A 8 -6.35 -17.18 -20.68
N SER A 9 -5.03 -16.96 -20.65
CA SER A 9 -4.19 -17.33 -21.79
C SER A 9 -3.84 -18.82 -21.82
N TRP A 10 -3.84 -19.50 -20.68
CA TRP A 10 -3.57 -20.94 -20.58
C TRP A 10 -4.68 -21.58 -19.74
N GLU A 11 -5.40 -22.55 -20.29
CA GLU A 11 -6.41 -23.31 -19.55
C GLU A 11 -5.77 -24.23 -18.50
N ASP A 12 -6.58 -24.68 -17.53
CA ASP A 12 -6.16 -25.76 -16.63
C ASP A 12 -5.89 -27.04 -17.42
N GLY A 13 -4.76 -27.69 -17.10
CA GLY A 13 -4.31 -28.87 -17.82
C GLY A 13 -3.77 -28.60 -19.23
N ALA A 14 -3.45 -27.35 -19.59
CA ALA A 14 -2.70 -27.04 -20.80
C ALA A 14 -1.27 -27.60 -20.77
N VAL A 15 -0.68 -27.76 -19.58
CA VAL A 15 0.63 -28.38 -19.38
C VAL A 15 0.44 -29.87 -19.12
N LEU A 16 0.97 -30.71 -20.01
CA LEU A 16 0.84 -32.17 -19.94
C LEU A 16 2.10 -32.85 -19.43
N ARG A 17 3.28 -32.33 -19.79
CA ARG A 17 4.61 -32.91 -19.47
C ARG A 17 4.69 -34.41 -19.80
N ASP A 18 4.07 -34.80 -20.91
CA ASP A 18 4.01 -36.18 -21.36
C ASP A 18 5.30 -36.58 -22.06
N ARG A 19 6.15 -37.33 -21.36
CA ARG A 19 7.44 -37.79 -21.89
C ARG A 19 7.30 -38.93 -22.90
N GLU A 20 6.28 -39.77 -22.77
CA GLU A 20 6.08 -40.93 -23.65
C GLU A 20 5.65 -40.47 -25.05
N ARG A 21 4.72 -39.50 -25.12
CA ARG A 21 4.26 -38.90 -26.37
C ARG A 21 5.12 -37.71 -26.84
N GLY A 22 6.05 -37.24 -26.02
CA GLY A 22 6.91 -36.08 -26.33
C GLY A 22 6.16 -34.74 -26.36
N ILE A 23 5.06 -34.61 -25.60
CA ILE A 23 4.18 -33.43 -25.60
C ILE A 23 4.32 -32.69 -24.27
N PHE A 24 4.89 -31.49 -24.30
CA PHE A 24 4.97 -30.66 -23.09
C PHE A 24 3.63 -29.99 -22.75
N SER A 25 2.95 -29.44 -23.76
CA SER A 25 1.71 -28.67 -23.60
C SER A 25 0.75 -28.89 -24.76
N ASP A 26 -0.56 -28.79 -24.48
CA ASP A 26 -1.63 -28.82 -25.48
C ASP A 26 -1.84 -27.43 -26.10
N PRO A 27 -1.48 -27.21 -27.39
CA PRO A 27 -1.64 -25.92 -28.03
C PRO A 27 -3.11 -25.49 -28.20
N GLN A 28 -4.07 -26.43 -28.17
CA GLN A 28 -5.50 -26.10 -28.26
C GLN A 28 -6.02 -25.40 -26.99
N LYS A 29 -5.26 -25.45 -25.90
CA LYS A 29 -5.57 -24.86 -24.60
C LYS A 29 -4.78 -23.59 -24.29
N ILE A 30 -4.05 -23.06 -25.28
CA ILE A 30 -3.22 -21.86 -25.14
C ILE A 30 -3.76 -20.80 -26.10
N HIS A 31 -4.21 -19.69 -25.55
CA HIS A 31 -5.04 -18.71 -26.23
C HIS A 31 -4.41 -17.31 -26.25
N PRO A 32 -4.39 -16.65 -27.42
CA PRO A 32 -4.03 -15.23 -27.49
C PRO A 32 -5.07 -14.39 -26.73
N ILE A 33 -4.61 -13.43 -25.92
CA ILE A 33 -5.52 -12.62 -25.10
C ILE A 33 -6.22 -11.51 -25.90
N ASN A 34 -5.71 -11.20 -27.10
CA ASN A 34 -6.26 -10.22 -28.04
C ASN A 34 -6.73 -8.92 -27.35
N HIS A 35 -5.94 -8.42 -26.40
CA HIS A 35 -6.32 -7.24 -25.65
C HIS A 35 -6.07 -5.98 -26.48
N GLN A 36 -7.13 -5.24 -26.76
CA GLN A 36 -7.04 -3.87 -27.26
C GLN A 36 -7.70 -2.94 -26.24
N GLY A 37 -6.95 -1.94 -25.79
CA GLY A 37 -7.45 -0.92 -24.88
C GLY A 37 -6.74 0.41 -25.11
N ASN A 38 -7.19 1.44 -24.41
CA ASN A 38 -6.72 2.82 -24.61
C ASN A 38 -5.21 3.00 -24.39
N PHE A 39 -4.60 2.16 -23.55
CA PHE A 39 -3.18 2.28 -23.17
C PHE A 39 -2.30 1.15 -23.71
N PHE A 40 -2.87 -0.03 -23.99
CA PHE A 40 -2.10 -1.22 -24.34
C PHE A 40 -2.83 -2.04 -25.41
N SER A 41 -2.05 -2.56 -26.36
CA SER A 41 -2.47 -3.56 -27.34
C SER A 41 -1.56 -4.78 -27.21
N VAL A 42 -2.13 -5.93 -26.85
CA VAL A 42 -1.40 -7.18 -26.62
C VAL A 42 -2.16 -8.32 -27.31
N PRO A 43 -1.72 -8.76 -28.50
CA PRO A 43 -2.40 -9.81 -29.24
C PRO A 43 -2.05 -11.22 -28.75
N GLY A 44 -0.84 -11.42 -28.21
CA GLY A 44 -0.27 -12.76 -27.98
C GLY A 44 -0.75 -13.49 -26.73
N ILE A 45 -0.03 -14.56 -26.42
CA ILE A 45 -0.24 -15.44 -25.26
C ILE A 45 0.60 -14.97 -24.06
N HIS A 46 0.33 -15.51 -22.86
CA HIS A 46 1.26 -15.45 -21.75
C HIS A 46 2.41 -16.43 -22.00
N LEU A 47 3.65 -16.00 -21.75
CA LEU A 47 4.85 -16.82 -22.01
C LEU A 47 5.14 -17.84 -20.90
N CYS A 48 4.48 -17.73 -19.76
CA CYS A 48 4.65 -18.64 -18.63
C CYS A 48 3.45 -19.59 -18.53
N GLU A 49 3.71 -20.83 -18.13
CA GLU A 49 2.65 -21.77 -17.75
C GLU A 49 1.92 -21.31 -16.46
N PRO A 50 0.69 -21.78 -16.21
CA PRO A 50 -0.05 -21.45 -15.00
C PRO A 50 0.74 -21.76 -13.72
N SER A 51 0.94 -20.75 -12.87
CA SER A 51 1.48 -20.94 -11.52
C SER A 51 0.39 -21.47 -10.58
N PRO A 52 0.73 -21.98 -9.37
CA PRO A 52 -0.27 -22.44 -8.41
C PRO A 52 -1.34 -21.41 -8.04
N GLN A 53 -1.01 -20.12 -8.09
CA GLN A 53 -1.96 -19.04 -7.79
C GLN A 53 -2.53 -18.38 -9.04
N ARG A 54 -1.95 -18.63 -10.22
CA ARG A 54 -2.12 -17.83 -11.44
C ARG A 54 -1.85 -16.36 -11.16
N THR A 55 -2.86 -15.58 -10.77
CA THR A 55 -2.70 -14.22 -10.25
C THR A 55 -2.09 -14.21 -8.84
N PRO A 56 -0.96 -13.50 -8.62
CA PRO A 56 -0.40 -13.34 -7.29
C PRO A 56 -1.33 -12.50 -6.40
N VAL A 57 -1.21 -12.65 -5.08
CA VAL A 57 -2.01 -11.87 -4.12
C VAL A 57 -1.86 -10.37 -4.37
N LEU A 58 -2.99 -9.68 -4.52
CA LEU A 58 -3.03 -8.31 -4.97
C LEU A 58 -3.02 -7.32 -3.79
N TYR A 59 -1.87 -6.68 -3.59
CA TYR A 59 -1.70 -5.56 -2.66
C TYR A 59 -1.93 -4.21 -3.35
N GLN A 60 -2.50 -3.26 -2.60
CA GLN A 60 -2.68 -1.89 -3.05
C GLN A 60 -2.45 -0.90 -1.88
N ALA A 61 -1.89 0.28 -2.14
CA ALA A 61 -1.56 1.28 -1.12
C ALA A 61 -1.98 2.73 -1.49
N GLY A 62 -2.92 2.90 -2.41
CA GLY A 62 -3.38 4.21 -2.88
C GLY A 62 -4.47 4.78 -1.99
N ALA A 63 -4.14 5.82 -1.24
CA ALA A 63 -5.03 6.43 -0.25
C ALA A 63 -6.01 7.48 -0.81
N SER A 64 -5.80 7.99 -2.04
CA SER A 64 -6.71 8.94 -2.68
C SER A 64 -8.09 8.33 -2.96
N SER A 65 -9.12 9.15 -3.20
CA SER A 65 -10.48 8.64 -3.54
C SER A 65 -10.44 7.68 -4.74
N ARG A 66 -9.69 8.04 -5.79
CA ARG A 66 -9.50 7.20 -6.99
C ARG A 66 -8.70 5.92 -6.68
N GLY A 67 -7.69 6.02 -5.82
CA GLY A 67 -6.89 4.90 -5.35
C GLY A 67 -7.73 3.89 -4.56
N LYS A 68 -8.54 4.37 -3.62
CA LYS A 68 -9.48 3.54 -2.86
C LYS A 68 -10.52 2.87 -3.74
N GLN A 69 -11.02 3.55 -4.77
CA GLN A 69 -11.92 2.93 -5.76
C GLN A 69 -11.22 1.82 -6.55
N PHE A 70 -9.96 2.04 -6.96
CA PHE A 70 -9.17 1.02 -7.63
C PHE A 70 -8.93 -0.19 -6.73
N ALA A 71 -8.56 0.05 -5.46
CA ALA A 71 -8.37 -0.98 -4.46
C ALA A 71 -9.66 -1.81 -4.26
N ALA A 72 -10.81 -1.15 -4.16
CA ALA A 72 -12.09 -1.82 -4.00
C ALA A 72 -12.37 -2.82 -5.13
N GLY A 73 -12.01 -2.50 -6.38
CA GLY A 73 -12.21 -3.39 -7.52
C GLY A 73 -11.22 -4.55 -7.64
N HIS A 74 -10.02 -4.43 -7.07
CA HIS A 74 -8.91 -5.35 -7.38
C HIS A 74 -8.19 -5.95 -6.17
N ALA A 75 -8.03 -5.19 -5.08
CA ALA A 75 -7.14 -5.56 -4.00
C ALA A 75 -7.71 -6.71 -3.17
N GLU A 76 -6.86 -7.63 -2.78
CA GLU A 76 -7.09 -8.59 -1.70
C GLU A 76 -6.53 -8.04 -0.39
N CYS A 77 -5.48 -7.22 -0.47
CA CYS A 77 -4.84 -6.57 0.66
C CYS A 77 -4.68 -5.08 0.41
N VAL A 78 -5.04 -4.24 1.39
CA VAL A 78 -4.85 -2.79 1.32
C VAL A 78 -3.97 -2.33 2.47
N PHE A 79 -2.87 -1.67 2.13
CA PHE A 79 -1.97 -1.04 3.09
C PHE A 79 -2.37 0.42 3.31
N VAL A 80 -2.51 0.81 4.57
CA VAL A 80 -2.91 2.16 4.99
C VAL A 80 -1.97 2.68 6.07
N ALA A 81 -1.88 4.01 6.22
CA ALA A 81 -1.08 4.66 7.25
C ALA A 81 -1.96 5.65 8.04
N ALA A 82 -2.99 5.14 8.70
CA ALA A 82 -3.86 5.96 9.53
C ALA A 82 -3.22 6.21 10.92
N PRO A 83 -3.08 7.47 11.36
CA PRO A 83 -2.34 7.80 12.59
C PRO A 83 -3.15 7.57 13.87
N SER A 84 -4.45 7.30 13.76
CA SER A 84 -5.32 7.05 14.92
C SER A 84 -6.36 5.96 14.62
N LYS A 85 -6.83 5.28 15.67
CA LYS A 85 -7.89 4.28 15.57
C LYS A 85 -9.18 4.85 14.96
N THR A 86 -9.51 6.10 15.29
CA THR A 86 -10.70 6.79 14.75
C THR A 86 -10.59 7.00 13.24
N LEU A 87 -9.44 7.47 12.76
CA LEU A 87 -9.20 7.65 11.32
C LEU A 87 -9.12 6.30 10.61
N LEU A 88 -8.44 5.31 11.21
CA LEU A 88 -8.36 3.96 10.65
C LEU A 88 -9.76 3.35 10.46
N LYS A 89 -10.65 3.48 11.45
CA LYS A 89 -12.02 2.99 11.36
C LYS A 89 -12.78 3.62 10.18
N LYS A 90 -12.61 4.93 9.95
CA LYS A 90 -13.22 5.63 8.82
C LYS A 90 -12.67 5.11 7.48
N THR A 91 -11.35 4.97 7.36
CA THR A 91 -10.70 4.46 6.16
C THR A 91 -11.14 3.02 5.84
N VAL A 92 -11.18 2.15 6.86
CA VAL A 92 -11.66 0.76 6.72
C VAL A 92 -13.11 0.73 6.25
N ALA A 93 -13.99 1.54 6.85
CA ALA A 93 -15.40 1.60 6.46
C ALA A 93 -15.58 2.07 5.00
N ASP A 94 -14.81 3.08 4.55
CA ASP A 94 -14.90 3.58 3.17
C ASP A 94 -14.43 2.54 2.14
N ILE A 95 -13.30 1.86 2.38
CA ILE A 95 -12.80 0.80 1.49
C ILE A 95 -13.82 -0.34 1.38
N ARG A 96 -14.37 -0.78 2.52
CA ARG A 96 -15.36 -1.86 2.58
C ARG A 96 -16.67 -1.49 1.88
N ARG A 97 -17.15 -0.26 2.05
CA ARG A 97 -18.32 0.25 1.34
C ARG A 97 -18.10 0.21 -0.17
N ARG A 98 -16.95 0.72 -0.65
CA ARG A 98 -16.61 0.73 -2.08
C ARG A 98 -16.47 -0.69 -2.65
N ALA A 99 -15.97 -1.64 -1.87
CA ALA A 99 -15.90 -3.04 -2.27
C ALA A 99 -17.32 -3.63 -2.46
N ALA A 100 -18.24 -3.32 -1.55
CA ALA A 100 -19.66 -3.68 -1.70
C ALA A 100 -20.27 -3.07 -2.96
N GLU A 101 -20.04 -1.77 -3.19
CA GLU A 101 -20.50 -1.04 -4.38
C GLU A 101 -19.91 -1.62 -5.68
N ALA A 102 -18.71 -2.23 -5.61
CA ALA A 102 -18.08 -2.95 -6.71
C ALA A 102 -18.52 -4.42 -6.84
N GLY A 103 -19.50 -4.87 -6.06
CA GLY A 103 -20.05 -6.23 -6.11
C GLY A 103 -19.20 -7.30 -5.43
N ARG A 104 -18.24 -6.93 -4.57
CA ARG A 104 -17.39 -7.86 -3.81
C ARG A 104 -17.85 -7.98 -2.36
N ASP A 105 -17.55 -9.10 -1.71
CA ASP A 105 -17.66 -9.20 -0.24
C ASP A 105 -16.75 -8.15 0.41
N PRO A 106 -17.28 -7.20 1.20
CA PRO A 106 -16.48 -6.19 1.89
C PRO A 106 -15.38 -6.78 2.79
N ARG A 107 -15.52 -8.03 3.23
CA ARG A 107 -14.53 -8.73 4.06
C ARG A 107 -13.47 -9.48 3.26
N SER A 108 -13.61 -9.57 1.94
CA SER A 108 -12.59 -10.15 1.06
C SER A 108 -11.32 -9.30 0.95
N ILE A 109 -11.33 -8.08 1.50
CA ILE A 109 -10.18 -7.18 1.55
C ILE A 109 -9.62 -7.15 2.98
N LEU A 110 -8.38 -7.63 3.12
CA LEU A 110 -7.59 -7.49 4.34
C LEU A 110 -6.96 -6.10 4.38
N ILE A 111 -6.98 -5.46 5.55
CA ILE A 111 -6.47 -4.09 5.70
C ILE A 111 -5.34 -4.09 6.72
N PHE A 112 -4.17 -3.62 6.29
CA PHE A 112 -2.95 -3.57 7.07
C PHE A 112 -2.62 -2.11 7.35
N ASN A 113 -2.54 -1.73 8.64
CA ASN A 113 -2.12 -0.38 9.02
C ASN A 113 -0.62 -0.38 9.33
N LEU A 114 0.12 0.59 8.80
CA LEU A 114 1.51 0.84 9.17
C LEU A 114 1.61 1.08 10.68
N GLN A 115 2.39 0.25 11.36
CA GLN A 115 2.71 0.39 12.78
C GLN A 115 4.18 0.08 13.01
N THR A 116 4.81 0.83 13.91
CA THR A 116 6.15 0.57 14.43
C THR A 116 6.02 0.28 15.90
N VAL A 117 6.38 -0.94 16.30
CA VAL A 117 6.24 -1.42 17.68
C VAL A 117 7.64 -1.64 18.25
N ILE A 118 7.94 -1.02 19.39
CA ILE A 118 9.17 -1.22 20.15
C ILE A 118 8.78 -1.94 21.45
N VAL A 119 9.42 -3.09 21.71
CA VAL A 119 9.06 -3.99 22.81
C VAL A 119 10.22 -4.17 23.79
N GLY A 120 9.88 -4.37 25.07
CA GLY A 120 10.78 -4.72 26.18
C GLY A 120 10.06 -5.65 27.15
N GLU A 121 10.79 -6.33 28.03
CA GLU A 121 10.15 -7.18 29.06
C GLU A 121 9.39 -6.32 30.07
N THR A 122 9.85 -5.07 30.24
CA THR A 122 9.16 -4.02 30.98
C THR A 122 8.97 -2.75 30.13
N ASP A 123 8.00 -1.92 30.49
CA ASP A 123 7.78 -0.62 29.85
C ASP A 123 9.02 0.28 29.92
N ARG A 124 9.77 0.17 31.03
CA ARG A 124 11.04 0.90 31.22
C ARG A 124 12.06 0.51 30.17
N GLU A 125 12.19 -0.78 29.86
CA GLU A 125 13.11 -1.27 28.82
C GLU A 125 12.66 -0.85 27.43
N ALA A 126 11.37 -0.95 27.11
CA ALA A 126 10.83 -0.50 25.83
C ALA A 126 11.12 0.99 25.61
N GLN A 127 10.92 1.81 26.66
CA GLN A 127 11.20 3.23 26.62
C GLN A 127 12.71 3.53 26.49
N ALA A 128 13.56 2.76 27.16
CA ALA A 128 15.02 2.88 27.03
C ALA A 128 15.48 2.59 25.58
N LYS A 129 14.98 1.49 24.97
CA LYS A 129 15.24 1.17 23.56
C LYS A 129 14.77 2.26 22.61
N TRP A 130 13.58 2.83 22.84
CA TRP A 130 13.09 3.94 22.03
C TRP A 130 14.00 5.18 22.10
N GLN A 131 14.47 5.55 23.29
CA GLN A 131 15.38 6.68 23.45
C GLN A 131 16.72 6.42 22.76
N GLU A 132 17.24 5.20 22.88
CA GLU A 132 18.47 4.79 22.20
C GLU A 132 18.30 4.89 20.67
N TYR A 133 17.25 4.29 20.09
CA TYR A 133 17.00 4.36 18.64
C TYR A 133 16.84 5.79 18.15
N LYS A 134 16.15 6.62 18.94
CA LYS A 134 15.98 8.04 18.64
C LYS A 134 17.32 8.78 18.59
N SER A 135 18.32 8.37 19.39
CA SER A 135 19.66 8.98 19.39
C SER A 135 20.42 8.78 18.07
N TYR A 136 20.09 7.74 17.29
CA TYR A 136 20.71 7.45 16.00
C TYR A 136 19.98 8.09 14.81
N VAL A 137 18.84 8.77 15.03
CA VAL A 137 18.04 9.35 13.95
C VAL A 137 18.80 10.52 13.29
N SER A 138 19.02 10.43 11.99
CA SER A 138 19.46 11.56 11.18
C SER A 138 18.28 12.49 10.91
N TYR A 139 18.41 13.74 11.34
CA TYR A 139 17.40 14.77 11.11
C TYR A 139 17.29 15.08 9.61
N GLU A 140 18.41 15.26 8.93
CA GLU A 140 18.48 15.53 7.49
C GLU A 140 17.91 14.37 6.68
N GLY A 141 18.19 13.13 7.09
CA GLY A 141 17.61 11.94 6.47
C GLY A 141 16.08 11.90 6.59
N ALA A 142 15.53 12.27 7.76
CA ALA A 142 14.09 12.38 7.94
C ALA A 142 13.47 13.49 7.07
N LEU A 143 14.15 14.63 6.94
CA LEU A 143 13.72 15.72 6.07
C LEU A 143 13.75 15.31 4.59
N ALA A 144 14.79 14.62 4.15
CA ALA A 144 14.90 14.14 2.77
C ALA A 144 13.77 13.15 2.43
N LEU A 145 13.49 12.21 3.35
CA LEU A 145 12.40 11.25 3.19
C LEU A 145 11.05 11.95 3.05
N ILE A 146 10.74 12.88 3.96
CA ILE A 146 9.43 13.53 3.94
C ILE A 146 9.27 14.50 2.77
N SER A 147 10.37 15.12 2.34
CA SER A 147 10.39 15.95 1.15
C SER A 147 10.11 15.13 -0.10
N GLY A 148 10.70 13.93 -0.22
CA GLY A 148 10.42 13.01 -1.32
C GLY A 148 8.95 12.56 -1.37
N TRP A 149 8.32 12.32 -0.22
CA TRP A 149 6.90 11.90 -0.17
C TRP A 149 5.93 13.02 -0.52
N THR A 150 6.22 14.24 -0.08
CA THR A 150 5.30 15.38 -0.17
C THR A 150 5.59 16.30 -1.35
N GLY A 151 6.77 16.20 -1.97
CA GLY A 151 7.24 17.13 -2.99
C GLY A 151 7.52 18.54 -2.47
N ILE A 152 7.53 18.74 -1.15
CA ILE A 152 7.87 20.01 -0.49
C ILE A 152 9.31 19.88 0.01
N ASP A 153 10.18 20.84 -0.28
CA ASP A 153 11.53 20.85 0.31
C ASP A 153 11.47 21.33 1.76
N PHE A 154 11.49 20.39 2.71
CA PHE A 154 11.46 20.69 4.14
C PHE A 154 12.77 21.25 4.68
N GLY A 155 13.88 21.17 3.94
CA GLY A 155 15.16 21.75 4.34
C GLY A 155 15.12 23.28 4.44
N GLN A 156 14.14 23.91 3.80
CA GLN A 156 13.96 25.36 3.77
C GLN A 156 13.14 25.90 4.95
N TYR A 157 12.57 25.03 5.78
CA TYR A 157 11.66 25.42 6.87
C TYR A 157 12.32 25.30 8.23
N GLN A 158 11.97 26.22 9.14
CA GLN A 158 12.46 26.18 10.51
C GLN A 158 11.83 25.00 11.28
N PRO A 159 12.57 24.33 12.19
CA PRO A 159 12.09 23.18 12.97
C PRO A 159 10.86 23.41 13.85
N ASP A 160 10.30 24.61 13.95
CA ASP A 160 9.07 24.90 14.70
C ASP A 160 8.03 25.66 13.85
N GLN A 161 8.25 25.77 12.54
CA GLN A 161 7.37 26.48 11.62
C GLN A 161 6.09 25.68 11.33
N VAL A 162 4.94 26.31 11.52
CA VAL A 162 3.64 25.73 11.17
C VAL A 162 3.49 25.74 9.65
N LEU A 163 3.36 24.57 9.05
CA LEU A 163 3.07 24.45 7.63
C LEU A 163 1.60 24.73 7.36
N LYS A 164 1.32 25.71 6.50
CA LYS A 164 0.00 25.87 5.89
C LYS A 164 -0.14 24.82 4.79
N TYR A 165 -1.35 24.35 4.53
CA TYR A 165 -1.63 23.39 3.47
C TYR A 165 -1.08 23.91 2.12
N LEU A 166 -0.13 23.18 1.54
CA LEU A 166 0.43 23.44 0.22
C LEU A 166 -0.01 22.31 -0.69
N HIS A 167 -0.68 22.66 -1.80
CA HIS A 167 -1.08 21.68 -2.79
C HIS A 167 0.13 21.23 -3.60
N THR A 168 0.41 19.92 -3.62
CA THR A 168 1.48 19.32 -4.42
C THR A 168 0.98 18.11 -5.20
N ASN A 169 1.67 17.78 -6.30
CA ASN A 169 1.40 16.60 -7.12
C ASN A 169 1.97 15.28 -6.53
N ALA A 170 2.51 15.33 -5.31
CA ALA A 170 3.17 14.18 -4.67
C ALA A 170 2.15 13.29 -3.93
N ILE A 171 2.61 12.46 -2.98
CA ILE A 171 1.73 11.56 -2.21
C ILE A 171 0.72 12.40 -1.41
N GLN A 172 -0.45 12.64 -2.01
CA GLN A 172 -1.50 13.51 -1.46
C GLN A 172 -1.92 13.08 -0.06
N SER A 173 -1.88 11.78 0.23
CA SER A 173 -2.19 11.25 1.57
C SER A 173 -1.15 11.61 2.63
N ALA A 174 0.12 11.80 2.26
CA ALA A 174 1.13 12.29 3.18
C ALA A 174 0.82 13.74 3.57
N VAL A 175 0.48 14.58 2.59
CA VAL A 175 0.09 15.98 2.80
C VAL A 175 -1.21 16.09 3.60
N GLU A 176 -2.23 15.28 3.28
CA GLU A 176 -3.52 15.26 3.99
C GLU A 176 -3.36 14.89 5.47
N ALA A 177 -2.55 13.87 5.78
CA ALA A 177 -2.32 13.45 7.17
C ALA A 177 -1.71 14.56 8.04
N PHE A 178 -0.89 15.44 7.46
CA PHE A 178 -0.31 16.58 8.18
C PHE A 178 -1.29 17.73 8.36
N SER A 179 -2.19 17.94 7.41
CA SER A 179 -3.23 18.98 7.52
C SER A 179 -4.41 18.61 8.43
N THR A 180 -4.62 17.31 8.66
CA THR A 180 -5.78 16.78 9.40
C THR A 180 -5.44 16.14 10.75
N ALA A 181 -4.15 16.08 11.13
CA ALA A 181 -3.74 15.69 12.47
C ALA A 181 -4.39 16.63 13.50
N ASP A 182 -5.09 16.05 14.47
CA ASP A 182 -5.91 16.73 15.48
C ASP A 182 -5.24 18.00 16.06
N ARG A 183 -6.01 19.11 16.14
CA ARG A 183 -5.62 20.39 16.78
C ARG A 183 -5.20 20.26 18.25
N THR A 184 -5.36 19.10 18.88
CA THR A 184 -4.93 18.80 20.25
C THR A 184 -3.48 18.30 20.33
N VAL A 185 -2.87 17.86 19.22
CA VAL A 185 -1.42 17.65 19.13
C VAL A 185 -0.85 18.88 18.42
N SER A 186 -0.45 19.88 19.22
CA SER A 186 0.08 21.15 18.69
C SER A 186 1.10 20.89 17.58
N GLY A 187 0.79 21.37 16.37
CA GLY A 187 1.67 21.36 15.20
C GLY A 187 2.93 22.19 15.43
N ARG A 188 3.83 21.66 16.24
CA ARG A 188 5.20 22.13 16.41
C ARG A 188 6.12 21.12 15.73
N CYS A 189 7.00 21.63 14.90
CA CYS A 189 7.87 20.84 14.05
C CYS A 189 8.96 20.06 14.86
N ARG A 190 9.06 20.24 16.19
CA ARG A 190 9.79 19.30 17.07
C ARG A 190 9.08 17.98 17.37
N ARG A 191 7.79 17.84 17.02
CA ARG A 191 6.97 16.66 17.29
C ARG A 191 6.49 15.97 16.02
N TRP A 192 7.18 16.15 14.89
CA TRP A 192 7.03 15.20 13.80
C TRP A 192 7.49 13.85 14.34
N PRO A 193 6.64 12.82 14.32
CA PRO A 193 7.11 11.51 14.65
C PRO A 193 8.09 11.14 13.54
N THR A 194 9.36 10.99 13.90
CA THR A 194 10.42 10.41 13.04
C THR A 194 10.11 8.98 12.61
N GLY A 195 8.94 8.45 12.96
CA GLY A 195 8.33 7.24 12.41
C GLY A 195 6.82 7.42 12.35
N TRP A 196 6.27 7.42 11.15
CA TRP A 196 4.83 7.17 10.97
C TRP A 196 4.48 5.84 11.66
N GLY A 197 3.65 5.88 12.70
CA GLY A 197 3.09 4.68 13.33
C GLY A 197 3.71 4.20 14.65
N LEU A 198 4.44 5.02 15.40
CA LEU A 198 4.83 4.68 16.78
C LEU A 198 3.62 4.74 17.72
N ALA A 199 2.95 3.60 17.91
CA ALA A 199 2.05 3.38 19.03
C ALA A 199 2.87 2.81 20.20
N ALA A 200 3.25 3.68 21.16
CA ALA A 200 3.67 3.21 22.47
C ALA A 200 2.40 2.87 23.27
N SER A 201 2.13 1.59 23.47
CA SER A 201 1.12 1.12 24.42
C SER A 201 1.78 1.02 25.79
N ALA A 202 1.70 2.07 26.59
CA ALA A 202 1.85 1.94 28.05
C ALA A 202 0.51 1.47 28.62
N ARG A 203 0.52 0.41 29.42
CA ARG A 203 -0.62 0.05 30.28
C ARG A 203 -0.47 0.67 31.64
#